data_AF-E8U9L1-F1
#
_entry.id   AF-E8U9L1-F1
#
_cell.length_a   1.000
_cell.length_b   1.000
_cell.length_c   1.000
_cell.angle_alpha   90.00
_cell.angle_beta   90.00
_cell.angle_gamma   90.00
#
_symmetry.space_group_name_H-M   'P 1'
#
loop_
_entity.id
_entity.type
_entity.pdbx_description
1 polymer ?
#
loop_
_entity_poly.entity_id
_entity_poly.type
_entity_poly.pdbx_seq_one_letter_code
_entity_poly.pdbx_strand_id
1 'polypeptide(L)'
;MRRPSALLLAALLTACAPATTAWPTLSPYSGALTDRPADAPDVLLLSVSGRCAGLCPTAPGDNWDYLTPRGTVGAVADALRAEGLSVQAEGFSAHLTAHTSSLSGREERGFLQLEDALVRAHETLMRGRRHPTRVVLLAHSHGTVWTHQLTRLHPEVTFDAVIDLDSVCDLWERDNAAAVRAFVRGPGTGRWPFDPSNPCGSVLVGPARLDVKDVVFPNVHANLEVQSQRLVGRSTEPAVGPFGANFPFDLVRNVRFDGTRTGIQTYRSGTENHSRVTYPGGPSMTWVVSRVRELARAWALDNAQ
;
A
#
# COMPACT_ATOMS: atom_id res chain seq x y z
N MET A 1 -39.92 -26.92 -60.12
CA MET A 1 -38.57 -26.78 -59.55
C MET A 1 -38.60 -25.67 -58.51
N ARG A 2 -38.56 -26.02 -57.22
CA ARG A 2 -38.66 -25.07 -56.10
C ARG A 2 -37.25 -24.68 -55.65
N ARG A 3 -36.94 -23.40 -55.63
CA ARG A 3 -35.69 -22.84 -55.09
C ARG A 3 -35.81 -22.73 -53.56
N PRO A 4 -34.86 -23.23 -52.77
CA PRO A 4 -34.86 -22.97 -51.33
C PRO A 4 -34.25 -21.58 -51.06
N SER A 5 -34.99 -20.76 -50.34
CA SER A 5 -34.52 -19.50 -49.75
C SER A 5 -33.58 -19.81 -48.58
N ALA A 6 -32.30 -19.45 -48.70
CA ALA A 6 -31.37 -19.47 -47.59
C ALA A 6 -31.59 -18.21 -46.74
N LEU A 7 -32.23 -18.37 -45.59
CA LEU A 7 -32.25 -17.38 -44.53
C LEU A 7 -30.82 -17.25 -43.95
N LEU A 8 -30.19 -16.10 -44.17
CA LEU A 8 -29.00 -15.69 -43.42
C LEU A 8 -29.42 -15.43 -41.96
N LEU A 9 -29.09 -16.36 -41.05
CA LEU A 9 -29.00 -16.08 -39.63
C LEU A 9 -27.74 -15.23 -39.39
N ALA A 10 -27.91 -13.91 -39.36
CA ALA A 10 -26.93 -13.01 -38.74
C ALA A 10 -27.05 -13.17 -37.22
N ALA A 11 -26.40 -14.21 -36.68
CA ALA A 11 -26.29 -14.41 -35.25
C ALA A 11 -25.56 -13.22 -34.61
N LEU A 12 -26.25 -12.60 -33.67
CA LEU A 12 -25.81 -11.51 -32.80
C LEU A 12 -24.53 -11.92 -32.05
N LEU A 13 -23.37 -11.54 -32.58
CA LEU A 13 -22.14 -11.43 -31.80
C LEU A 13 -22.22 -10.14 -30.97
N THR A 14 -23.10 -10.12 -29.97
CA THR A 14 -22.94 -9.19 -28.84
C THR A 14 -21.74 -9.70 -28.06
N ALA A 15 -20.55 -9.27 -28.47
CA ALA A 15 -19.34 -9.48 -27.72
C ALA A 15 -19.59 -8.97 -26.30
N CYS A 16 -19.45 -9.85 -25.31
CA CYS A 16 -19.25 -9.47 -23.93
C CYS A 16 -17.95 -8.68 -23.88
N ALA A 17 -17.99 -7.37 -24.16
CA ALA A 17 -16.87 -6.51 -23.87
C ALA A 17 -16.62 -6.65 -22.36
N PRO A 18 -15.40 -7.05 -21.93
CA PRO A 18 -15.09 -7.09 -20.51
C PRO A 18 -15.38 -5.71 -19.96
N ALA A 19 -16.19 -5.64 -18.91
CA ALA A 19 -16.46 -4.39 -18.22
C ALA A 19 -15.10 -3.84 -17.74
N THR A 20 -14.54 -2.89 -18.47
CA THR A 20 -13.42 -2.10 -18.01
C THR A 20 -13.91 -1.42 -16.75
N THR A 21 -13.42 -1.86 -15.60
CA THR A 21 -13.76 -1.27 -14.32
C THR A 21 -13.22 0.14 -14.36
N ALA A 22 -14.07 1.12 -14.69
CA ALA A 22 -13.66 2.49 -14.81
C ALA A 22 -13.28 2.97 -13.41
N TRP A 23 -12.02 3.36 -13.24
CA TRP A 23 -11.59 4.04 -12.03
C TRP A 23 -12.38 5.34 -11.92
N PRO A 24 -12.97 5.66 -10.75
CA PRO A 24 -13.73 6.89 -10.59
C PRO A 24 -12.82 8.07 -10.94
N THR A 25 -13.24 8.87 -11.90
CA THR A 25 -12.52 10.09 -12.28
C THR A 25 -12.63 11.07 -11.13
N LEU A 26 -11.47 11.51 -10.63
CA LEU A 26 -11.36 12.55 -9.62
C LEU A 26 -12.13 13.80 -10.08
N SER A 27 -13.16 14.21 -9.33
CA SER A 27 -13.75 15.54 -9.51
C SER A 27 -12.77 16.57 -8.94
N PRO A 28 -12.13 17.42 -9.76
CA PRO A 28 -11.20 18.41 -9.27
C PRO A 28 -11.90 19.40 -8.35
N TYR A 29 -11.19 19.91 -7.34
CA TYR A 29 -11.70 20.98 -6.50
C TYR A 29 -11.99 22.21 -7.35
N SER A 30 -13.22 22.72 -7.30
CA SER A 30 -13.69 23.80 -8.17
C SER A 30 -13.68 25.19 -7.51
N GLY A 31 -13.27 25.30 -6.25
CA GLY A 31 -13.17 26.57 -5.52
C GLY A 31 -11.83 27.27 -5.69
N ALA A 32 -11.70 28.47 -5.11
CA ALA A 32 -10.41 29.16 -5.02
C ALA A 32 -9.46 28.42 -4.07
N LEU A 33 -8.21 28.26 -4.47
CA LEU A 33 -7.19 27.59 -3.65
C LEU A 33 -6.74 28.50 -2.50
N THR A 34 -6.54 27.89 -1.35
CA THR A 34 -6.09 28.54 -0.11
C THR A 34 -4.77 27.94 0.37
N ASP A 35 -4.07 28.64 1.25
CA ASP A 35 -2.89 28.08 1.90
C ASP A 35 -3.31 27.06 2.98
N ARG A 36 -2.44 26.09 3.25
CA ARG A 36 -2.58 25.17 4.40
C ARG A 36 -2.17 25.88 5.70
N PRO A 37 -2.56 25.38 6.89
CA PRO A 37 -2.06 25.91 8.16
C PRO A 37 -0.52 26.01 8.18
N ALA A 38 0.01 27.06 8.79
CA ALA A 38 1.46 27.36 8.76
C ALA A 38 2.32 26.28 9.45
N ASP A 39 1.73 25.52 10.36
CA ASP A 39 2.34 24.40 11.09
C ASP A 39 2.11 23.04 10.42
N ALA A 40 1.42 23.00 9.27
CA ALA A 40 1.20 21.76 8.54
C ALA A 40 2.54 21.16 8.05
N PRO A 41 2.72 19.82 8.10
CA PRO A 41 3.89 19.18 7.54
C PRO A 41 3.87 19.23 6.01
N ASP A 42 5.04 19.33 5.37
CA ASP A 42 5.16 19.18 3.91
C ASP A 42 4.80 17.75 3.49
N VAL A 43 5.17 16.77 4.32
CA VAL A 43 4.94 15.35 4.08
C VAL A 43 4.32 14.68 5.32
N LEU A 44 3.22 13.98 5.09
CA LEU A 44 2.65 13.01 6.02
C LEU A 44 3.11 11.60 5.63
N LEU A 45 3.97 11.00 6.45
CA LEU A 45 4.45 9.63 6.33
C LEU A 45 3.57 8.70 7.18
N LEU A 46 2.75 7.88 6.53
CA LEU A 46 1.92 6.88 7.19
C LEU A 46 2.53 5.50 6.99
N SER A 47 2.86 4.82 8.08
CA SER A 47 3.53 3.52 8.02
C SER A 47 2.71 2.38 8.59
N VAL A 48 2.73 1.22 7.92
CA VAL A 48 1.98 0.03 8.36
C VAL A 48 2.92 -1.15 8.50
N SER A 49 3.16 -1.54 9.74
CA SER A 49 3.85 -2.77 10.09
C SER A 49 2.95 -3.96 9.77
N GLY A 50 3.54 -4.99 9.15
CA GLY A 50 2.81 -6.20 8.77
C GLY A 50 2.58 -7.19 9.90
N ARG A 51 2.31 -8.44 9.52
CA ARG A 51 2.11 -9.54 10.45
C ARG A 51 3.33 -9.73 11.34
N CYS A 52 3.11 -10.06 12.60
CA CYS A 52 4.21 -10.29 13.53
C CYS A 52 5.08 -11.49 13.10
N ALA A 53 6.41 -11.39 13.27
CA ALA A 53 7.37 -12.36 12.76
C ALA A 53 7.47 -13.61 13.66
N GLY A 54 7.82 -14.77 13.08
CA GLY A 54 8.02 -16.03 13.81
C GLY A 54 6.73 -16.69 14.31
N LEU A 55 6.69 -17.04 15.60
CA LEU A 55 5.48 -17.53 16.27
C LEU A 55 4.59 -16.33 16.59
N CYS A 56 3.61 -16.08 15.72
CA CYS A 56 2.54 -15.08 15.90
C CYS A 56 1.28 -15.82 16.36
N PRO A 57 1.14 -16.16 17.66
CA PRO A 57 0.17 -17.15 18.12
C PRO A 57 -1.29 -16.69 17.97
N THR A 58 -1.56 -15.39 18.08
CA THR A 58 -2.92 -14.85 18.05
C THR A 58 -3.15 -13.87 16.90
N ALA A 59 -2.33 -13.94 15.83
CA ALA A 59 -2.49 -13.11 14.64
C ALA A 59 -3.97 -13.01 14.18
N PRO A 60 -4.50 -11.80 13.90
CA PRO A 60 -3.79 -10.53 13.84
C PRO A 60 -3.61 -9.82 15.19
N GLY A 61 -4.11 -10.36 16.32
CA GLY A 61 -4.11 -9.70 17.63
C GLY A 61 -2.73 -9.45 18.25
N ASP A 62 -1.67 -10.10 17.76
CA ASP A 62 -0.28 -9.84 18.16
C ASP A 62 0.44 -8.85 17.24
N ASN A 63 -0.18 -8.42 16.14
CA ASN A 63 0.45 -7.49 15.21
C ASN A 63 0.72 -6.16 15.91
N TRP A 64 1.83 -5.52 15.61
CA TRP A 64 2.22 -4.28 16.28
C TRP A 64 3.07 -3.42 15.37
N ASP A 65 3.14 -2.13 15.65
CA ASP A 65 4.01 -1.23 14.91
C ASP A 65 5.48 -1.43 15.28
N TYR A 66 6.13 -2.39 14.64
CA TYR A 66 7.56 -2.65 14.79
C TYR A 66 8.43 -1.80 13.88
N LEU A 67 7.91 -1.24 12.78
CA LEU A 67 8.70 -0.45 11.83
C LEU A 67 9.22 0.84 12.49
N THR A 68 8.41 1.47 13.35
CA THR A 68 8.79 2.67 14.11
C THR A 68 9.94 2.40 15.09
N PRO A 69 9.82 1.52 16.10
CA PRO A 69 10.90 1.25 17.05
C PRO A 69 12.11 0.56 16.42
N ARG A 70 11.96 -0.08 15.25
CA ARG A 70 13.10 -0.58 14.45
C ARG A 70 13.93 0.55 13.81
N GLY A 71 13.40 1.77 13.73
CA GLY A 71 14.03 2.91 13.08
C GLY A 71 13.76 3.00 11.57
N THR A 72 12.93 2.12 11.02
CA THR A 72 12.59 2.10 9.58
C THR A 72 11.87 3.38 9.17
N VAL A 73 10.85 3.74 9.95
CA VAL A 73 10.06 4.96 9.74
C VAL A 73 10.93 6.20 9.91
N GLY A 74 11.81 6.18 10.92
CA GLY A 74 12.80 7.23 11.16
C GLY A 74 13.73 7.44 9.96
N ALA A 75 14.29 6.36 9.39
CA ALA A 75 15.18 6.45 8.25
C ALA A 75 14.53 7.09 7.00
N VAL A 76 13.25 6.79 6.74
CA VAL A 76 12.50 7.43 5.64
C VAL A 76 12.17 8.88 5.97
N ALA A 77 11.72 9.17 7.19
CA ALA A 77 11.43 10.54 7.62
C ALA A 77 12.69 11.43 7.58
N ASP A 78 13.83 10.91 7.98
CA ASP A 78 15.10 11.64 7.97
C ASP A 78 15.60 11.87 6.54
N ALA A 79 15.37 10.93 5.63
CA ALA A 79 15.65 11.10 4.21
C ALA A 79 14.86 12.27 3.59
N LEU A 80 13.58 12.39 3.94
CA LEU A 80 12.72 13.51 3.52
C LEU A 80 13.20 14.84 4.15
N ARG A 81 13.47 14.85 5.47
CA ARG A 81 13.95 16.04 6.19
C ARG A 81 15.31 16.53 5.70
N ALA A 82 16.18 15.62 5.27
CA ALA A 82 17.51 15.97 4.74
C ALA A 82 17.43 16.84 3.46
N GLU A 83 16.31 16.82 2.74
CA GLU A 83 16.07 17.69 1.59
C GLU A 83 15.21 18.93 1.98
N GLY A 84 15.09 19.25 3.26
CA GLY A 84 14.47 20.47 3.78
C GLY A 84 12.96 20.40 4.03
N LEU A 85 12.34 19.23 3.90
CA LEU A 85 10.90 19.05 4.12
C LEU A 85 10.58 18.86 5.61
N SER A 86 9.51 19.50 6.08
CA SER A 86 8.88 19.19 7.36
C SER A 86 8.06 17.89 7.26
N VAL A 87 8.24 16.97 8.22
CA VAL A 87 7.67 15.61 8.13
C VAL A 87 7.00 15.22 9.44
N GLN A 88 5.71 14.87 9.35
CA GLN A 88 4.97 14.15 10.37
C GLN A 88 4.93 12.67 10.01
N ALA A 89 5.30 11.80 10.94
CA ALA A 89 5.29 10.35 10.73
C ALA A 89 4.39 9.65 11.75
N GLU A 90 3.53 8.75 11.28
CA GLU A 90 2.65 7.94 12.11
C GLU A 90 2.80 6.45 11.77
N GLY A 91 2.77 5.61 12.82
CA GLY A 91 2.92 4.17 12.72
C GLY A 91 1.65 3.42 13.10
N PHE A 92 1.36 2.37 12.34
CA PHE A 92 0.18 1.53 12.47
C PHE A 92 0.56 0.05 12.36
N SER A 93 -0.34 -0.79 12.83
CA SER A 93 -0.22 -2.24 12.83
C SER A 93 -1.19 -2.86 11.84
N ALA A 94 -0.85 -4.04 11.30
CA ALA A 94 -1.71 -4.82 10.42
C ALA A 94 -2.88 -5.47 11.17
N HIS A 95 -3.82 -4.65 11.64
CA HIS A 95 -5.05 -5.05 12.30
C HIS A 95 -6.17 -4.10 11.85
N LEU A 96 -7.42 -4.55 11.80
CA LEU A 96 -8.52 -3.69 11.33
C LEU A 96 -8.74 -2.49 12.27
N THR A 97 -8.80 -2.74 13.57
CA THR A 97 -9.07 -1.72 14.62
C THR A 97 -7.86 -1.51 15.53
N ALA A 98 -7.94 -0.54 16.43
CA ALA A 98 -7.04 -0.47 17.56
C ALA A 98 -7.18 -1.75 18.42
N HIS A 99 -6.07 -2.20 19.00
CA HIS A 99 -6.00 -3.41 19.82
C HIS A 99 -4.77 -3.37 20.73
N THR A 100 -4.70 -4.23 21.74
CA THR A 100 -3.49 -4.39 22.56
C THR A 100 -2.71 -5.59 22.07
N SER A 101 -1.47 -5.38 21.59
CA SER A 101 -0.60 -6.48 21.18
C SER A 101 0.13 -7.07 22.39
N SER A 102 0.12 -8.40 22.50
CA SER A 102 0.87 -9.09 23.56
C SER A 102 2.39 -8.98 23.37
N LEU A 103 2.86 -8.71 22.15
CA LEU A 103 4.28 -8.62 21.82
C LEU A 103 4.87 -7.24 22.15
N SER A 104 4.12 -6.16 21.89
CA SER A 104 4.56 -4.81 22.24
C SER A 104 4.14 -4.37 23.64
N GLY A 105 3.13 -5.04 24.22
CA GLY A 105 2.59 -4.72 25.54
C GLY A 105 1.85 -3.38 25.60
N ARG A 106 1.48 -2.81 24.45
CA ARG A 106 0.80 -1.50 24.34
C ARG A 106 -0.40 -1.56 23.40
N GLU A 107 -1.23 -0.54 23.47
CA GLU A 107 -2.26 -0.30 22.46
C GLU A 107 -1.60 0.09 21.13
N GLU A 108 -2.00 -0.60 20.07
CA GLU A 108 -1.56 -0.41 18.70
C GLU A 108 -2.72 0.14 17.88
N ARG A 109 -2.44 1.11 17.00
CA ARG A 109 -3.41 1.67 16.06
C ARG A 109 -3.53 0.75 14.85
N GLY A 110 -4.76 0.50 14.39
CA GLY A 110 -5.05 -0.34 13.22
C GLY A 110 -5.44 0.47 11.99
N PHE A 111 -5.97 -0.23 10.99
CA PHE A 111 -6.35 0.30 9.69
C PHE A 111 -7.40 1.42 9.77
N LEU A 112 -8.42 1.29 10.61
CA LEU A 112 -9.43 2.36 10.76
C LEU A 112 -8.82 3.65 11.33
N GLN A 113 -7.83 3.54 12.23
CA GLN A 113 -7.13 4.72 12.75
C GLN A 113 -6.19 5.36 11.72
N LEU A 114 -5.64 4.55 10.80
CA LEU A 114 -4.87 5.01 9.64
C LEU A 114 -5.78 5.76 8.67
N GLU A 115 -6.92 5.15 8.33
CA GLU A 115 -7.92 5.72 7.44
C GLU A 115 -8.45 7.06 7.96
N ASP A 116 -8.75 7.14 9.26
CA ASP A 116 -9.19 8.38 9.90
C ASP A 116 -8.10 9.47 9.89
N ALA A 117 -6.82 9.10 10.03
CA ALA A 117 -5.72 10.05 9.91
C ALA A 117 -5.61 10.59 8.48
N LEU A 118 -5.74 9.72 7.47
CA LEU A 118 -5.74 10.11 6.06
C LEU A 118 -6.91 11.04 5.73
N VAL A 119 -8.14 10.68 6.12
CA VAL A 119 -9.33 11.48 5.83
C VAL A 119 -9.23 12.86 6.47
N ARG A 120 -8.80 12.94 7.74
CA ARG A 120 -8.57 14.24 8.39
C ARG A 120 -7.52 15.07 7.65
N ALA A 121 -6.40 14.47 7.28
CA ALA A 121 -5.35 15.16 6.53
C ALA A 121 -5.83 15.61 5.14
N HIS A 122 -6.64 14.80 4.45
CA HIS A 122 -7.20 15.17 3.15
C HIS A 122 -8.07 16.42 3.25
N GLU A 123 -9.03 16.42 4.18
CA GLU A 123 -9.96 17.52 4.36
C GLU A 123 -9.28 18.81 4.85
N THR A 124 -8.25 18.69 5.67
CA THR A 124 -7.66 19.88 6.33
C THR A 124 -6.40 20.38 5.62
N LEU A 125 -5.59 19.49 5.05
CA LEU A 125 -4.24 19.80 4.57
C LEU A 125 -4.04 19.64 3.06
N MET A 126 -5.00 19.05 2.34
CA MET A 126 -4.84 18.73 0.91
C MET A 126 -5.93 19.34 0.04
N ARG A 127 -7.19 19.05 0.33
CA ARG A 127 -8.33 19.46 -0.49
C ARG A 127 -8.44 20.98 -0.53
N GLY A 128 -8.44 21.54 -1.74
CA GLY A 128 -8.54 23.00 -1.95
C GLY A 128 -7.32 23.80 -1.51
N ARG A 129 -6.15 23.15 -1.34
CA ARG A 129 -4.90 23.80 -0.98
C ARG A 129 -4.01 24.07 -2.20
N ARG A 130 -3.35 25.23 -2.22
CA ARG A 130 -2.39 25.60 -3.28
C ARG A 130 -1.15 24.70 -3.26
N HIS A 131 -0.60 24.49 -2.06
CA HIS A 131 0.52 23.58 -1.81
C HIS A 131 0.07 22.54 -0.78
N PRO A 132 -0.62 21.46 -1.22
CA PRO A 132 -1.16 20.45 -0.32
C PRO A 132 -0.03 19.67 0.39
N THR A 133 -0.33 19.14 1.59
CA THR A 133 0.54 18.14 2.23
C THR A 133 0.64 16.89 1.36
N ARG A 134 1.86 16.42 1.13
CA ARG A 134 2.13 15.20 0.36
C ARG A 134 1.95 13.96 1.23
N VAL A 135 1.50 12.85 0.65
CA VAL A 135 1.29 11.59 1.39
C VAL A 135 2.28 10.54 0.91
N VAL A 136 3.05 10.01 1.87
CA VAL A 136 3.92 8.86 1.65
C VAL A 136 3.41 7.68 2.48
N LEU A 137 3.14 6.56 1.84
CA LEU A 137 2.85 5.30 2.51
C LEU A 137 4.13 4.45 2.59
N LEU A 138 4.39 3.86 3.75
CA LEU A 138 5.49 2.92 3.97
C LEU A 138 4.96 1.66 4.63
N ALA A 139 5.12 0.49 4.02
CA ALA A 139 4.56 -0.71 4.60
C ALA A 139 5.44 -1.93 4.40
N HIS A 140 5.23 -2.94 5.25
CA HIS A 140 5.92 -4.22 5.15
C HIS A 140 4.95 -5.39 5.25
N SER A 141 5.17 -6.48 4.50
CA SER A 141 4.38 -7.71 4.61
C SER A 141 2.87 -7.45 4.51
N HIS A 142 2.03 -7.93 5.43
CA HIS A 142 0.58 -7.63 5.45
C HIS A 142 0.24 -6.13 5.49
N GLY A 143 1.16 -5.27 5.90
CA GLY A 143 0.96 -3.83 5.89
C GLY A 143 0.80 -3.28 4.47
N THR A 144 1.50 -3.86 3.47
CA THR A 144 1.41 -3.42 2.07
C THR A 144 0.02 -3.69 1.52
N VAL A 145 -0.60 -4.81 1.93
CA VAL A 145 -1.99 -5.12 1.59
C VAL A 145 -2.93 -4.04 2.11
N TRP A 146 -2.73 -3.57 3.34
CA TRP A 146 -3.52 -2.49 3.91
C TRP A 146 -3.29 -1.15 3.19
N THR A 147 -2.05 -0.78 2.87
CA THR A 147 -1.78 0.47 2.14
C THR A 147 -2.32 0.44 0.72
N HIS A 148 -2.23 -0.68 0.00
CA HIS A 148 -2.87 -0.82 -1.32
C HIS A 148 -4.39 -0.71 -1.23
N GLN A 149 -5.03 -1.32 -0.22
CA GLN A 149 -6.47 -1.13 -0.01
C GLN A 149 -6.81 0.32 0.36
N LEU A 150 -5.98 1.01 1.15
CA LEU A 150 -6.17 2.43 1.47
C LEU A 150 -6.19 3.29 0.21
N THR A 151 -5.21 3.09 -0.68
CA THR A 151 -5.16 3.83 -1.96
C THR A 151 -6.36 3.53 -2.86
N ARG A 152 -6.89 2.30 -2.80
CA ARG A 152 -8.07 1.88 -3.54
C ARG A 152 -9.37 2.46 -2.99
N LEU A 153 -9.47 2.53 -1.66
CA LEU A 153 -10.65 3.03 -0.95
C LEU A 153 -10.78 4.56 -1.05
N HIS A 154 -9.66 5.27 -1.21
CA HIS A 154 -9.58 6.72 -1.29
C HIS A 154 -9.05 7.20 -2.65
N PRO A 155 -9.77 6.95 -3.77
CA PRO A 155 -9.35 7.43 -5.07
C PRO A 155 -9.21 8.96 -5.11
N GLU A 156 -9.93 9.70 -4.25
CA GLU A 156 -9.90 11.16 -4.07
C GLU A 156 -8.56 11.71 -3.53
N VAL A 157 -7.74 10.86 -2.92
CA VAL A 157 -6.45 11.25 -2.35
C VAL A 157 -5.34 10.90 -3.32
N THR A 158 -4.47 11.87 -3.59
CA THR A 158 -3.20 11.63 -4.28
C THR A 158 -2.17 11.14 -3.27
N PHE A 159 -1.52 10.01 -3.58
CA PHE A 159 -0.42 9.45 -2.82
C PHE A 159 0.88 9.67 -3.60
N ASP A 160 1.75 10.53 -3.09
CA ASP A 160 2.99 10.91 -3.78
C ASP A 160 3.97 9.74 -3.89
N ALA A 161 4.02 8.88 -2.85
CA ALA A 161 4.77 7.64 -2.91
C ALA A 161 4.15 6.52 -2.07
N VAL A 162 4.24 5.29 -2.57
CA VAL A 162 3.98 4.06 -1.81
C VAL A 162 5.26 3.24 -1.78
N ILE A 163 5.75 2.91 -0.59
CA ILE A 163 6.98 2.15 -0.35
C ILE A 163 6.58 0.79 0.21
N ASP A 164 6.77 -0.26 -0.60
CA ASP A 164 6.43 -1.63 -0.25
C ASP A 164 7.68 -2.40 0.11
N LEU A 165 7.77 -2.83 1.38
CA LEU A 165 8.83 -3.67 1.88
C LEU A 165 8.34 -5.12 1.89
N ASP A 166 8.68 -5.86 0.85
CA ASP A 166 8.38 -7.29 0.66
C ASP A 166 6.90 -7.62 0.91
N SER A 167 6.05 -7.19 -0.03
CA SER A 167 4.59 -7.35 0.03
C SER A 167 4.20 -8.83 0.07
N VAL A 168 3.41 -9.22 1.07
CA VAL A 168 2.95 -10.61 1.20
C VAL A 168 1.50 -10.61 1.64
N CYS A 169 0.69 -11.41 0.95
CA CYS A 169 -0.73 -11.56 1.28
C CYS A 169 -1.06 -12.94 1.87
N ASP A 170 -0.09 -13.87 1.93
CA ASP A 170 -0.25 -15.17 2.57
C ASP A 170 -0.83 -15.02 3.98
N LEU A 171 -1.89 -15.77 4.28
CA LEU A 171 -2.61 -15.75 5.56
C LEU A 171 -3.35 -14.44 5.88
N TRP A 172 -3.25 -13.40 5.05
CA TRP A 172 -3.93 -12.12 5.30
C TRP A 172 -5.43 -12.29 5.43
N GLU A 173 -6.04 -13.04 4.52
CA GLU A 173 -7.49 -13.25 4.50
C GLU A 173 -7.97 -14.09 5.68
N ARG A 174 -7.17 -15.09 6.08
CA ARG A 174 -7.43 -15.87 7.28
C ARG A 174 -7.43 -14.96 8.51
N ASP A 175 -6.46 -14.06 8.60
CA ASP A 175 -6.26 -13.22 9.78
C ASP A 175 -7.27 -12.04 9.81
N ASN A 176 -7.63 -11.44 8.67
CA ASN A 176 -8.35 -10.16 8.64
C ASN A 176 -9.75 -10.22 7.99
N ALA A 177 -10.01 -11.13 7.04
CA ALA A 177 -11.16 -11.00 6.16
C ALA A 177 -12.50 -11.15 6.90
N ALA A 178 -12.57 -11.97 7.95
CA ALA A 178 -13.78 -12.10 8.76
C ALA A 178 -14.15 -10.78 9.46
N ALA A 179 -13.18 -10.11 10.08
CA ALA A 179 -13.38 -8.82 10.73
C ALA A 179 -13.74 -7.73 9.72
N VAL A 180 -13.06 -7.70 8.57
CA VAL A 180 -13.34 -6.75 7.47
C VAL A 180 -14.77 -6.92 6.95
N ARG A 181 -15.20 -8.16 6.67
CA ARG A 181 -16.56 -8.44 6.21
C ARG A 181 -17.62 -8.12 7.26
N ALA A 182 -17.32 -8.38 8.54
CA ALA A 182 -18.21 -8.00 9.63
C ALA A 182 -18.37 -6.49 9.72
N PHE A 183 -17.26 -5.74 9.57
CA PHE A 183 -17.29 -4.29 9.49
C PHE A 183 -18.12 -3.83 8.30
N VAL A 184 -17.82 -4.25 7.06
CA VAL A 184 -18.53 -3.80 5.84
C VAL A 184 -20.04 -4.10 5.87
N ARG A 185 -20.47 -5.22 6.45
CA ARG A 185 -21.89 -5.59 6.55
C ARG A 185 -22.61 -5.00 7.76
N GLY A 186 -21.89 -4.35 8.66
CA GLY A 186 -22.46 -3.76 9.86
C GLY A 186 -23.45 -2.63 9.56
N PRO A 187 -24.41 -2.36 10.47
CA PRO A 187 -25.23 -1.16 10.39
C PRO A 187 -24.35 0.09 10.56
N GLY A 188 -24.49 1.08 9.67
CA GLY A 188 -23.76 2.35 9.72
C GLY A 188 -22.34 2.33 9.14
N THR A 189 -21.90 1.23 8.52
CA THR A 189 -20.52 1.05 8.03
C THR A 189 -20.39 1.11 6.49
N GLY A 190 -21.39 1.67 5.80
CA GLY A 190 -21.39 1.94 4.35
C GLY A 190 -20.37 2.98 3.88
N ARG A 191 -19.25 3.14 4.59
CA ARG A 191 -18.15 4.07 4.29
C ARG A 191 -17.37 3.64 3.06
N TRP A 192 -17.21 2.34 2.85
CA TRP A 192 -16.35 1.84 1.77
C TRP A 192 -17.15 1.54 0.49
N PRO A 193 -16.65 1.98 -0.68
CA PRO A 193 -17.33 1.77 -1.95
C PRO A 193 -17.30 0.31 -2.43
N PHE A 194 -16.49 -0.55 -1.82
CA PHE A 194 -16.39 -1.98 -2.10
C PHE A 194 -15.87 -2.75 -0.87
N ASP A 195 -15.95 -4.08 -0.90
CA ASP A 195 -15.41 -4.96 0.15
C ASP A 195 -13.90 -5.21 -0.06
N PRO A 196 -13.00 -4.74 0.83
CA PRO A 196 -11.56 -4.95 0.72
C PRO A 196 -11.09 -6.27 1.36
N SER A 197 -12.00 -7.18 1.75
CA SER A 197 -11.67 -8.41 2.48
C SER A 197 -11.00 -9.52 1.66
N ASN A 198 -10.87 -9.34 0.34
CA ASN A 198 -10.25 -10.31 -0.58
C ASN A 198 -9.07 -9.70 -1.37
N PRO A 199 -8.01 -9.19 -0.70
CA PRO A 199 -6.88 -8.54 -1.36
C PRO A 199 -5.92 -9.51 -2.06
N CYS A 200 -5.90 -10.79 -1.68
CA CYS A 200 -5.22 -11.83 -2.47
C CYS A 200 -6.10 -12.30 -3.63
N GLY A 201 -7.36 -11.86 -3.69
CA GLY A 201 -8.20 -12.07 -4.84
C GLY A 201 -7.61 -11.39 -6.07
N SER A 202 -7.82 -12.02 -7.22
CA SER A 202 -7.29 -11.48 -8.47
C SER A 202 -8.23 -10.42 -9.09
N VAL A 203 -7.68 -9.29 -9.51
CA VAL A 203 -8.30 -8.33 -10.43
C VAL A 203 -7.78 -8.55 -11.84
N LEU A 204 -8.58 -8.15 -12.83
CA LEU A 204 -8.19 -8.19 -14.23
C LEU A 204 -7.41 -6.91 -14.59
N VAL A 205 -6.18 -7.08 -15.07
CA VAL A 205 -5.32 -6.02 -15.59
C VAL A 205 -4.93 -6.40 -17.02
N GLY A 206 -5.64 -5.82 -18.00
CA GLY A 206 -5.57 -6.30 -19.38
C GLY A 206 -6.00 -7.78 -19.48
N PRO A 207 -5.17 -8.69 -20.04
CA PRO A 207 -5.47 -10.12 -20.07
C PRO A 207 -5.03 -10.87 -18.80
N ALA A 208 -4.29 -10.24 -17.90
CA ALA A 208 -3.69 -10.89 -16.73
C ALA A 208 -4.60 -10.81 -15.50
N ARG A 209 -4.60 -11.87 -14.68
CA ARG A 209 -5.20 -11.88 -13.35
C ARG A 209 -4.08 -11.68 -12.33
N LEU A 210 -4.17 -10.61 -11.55
CA LEU A 210 -3.16 -10.24 -10.55
C LEU A 210 -3.84 -9.98 -9.22
N ASP A 211 -3.18 -10.31 -8.12
CA ASP A 211 -3.70 -10.01 -6.80
C ASP A 211 -3.89 -8.50 -6.65
N VAL A 212 -4.94 -8.07 -5.94
CA VAL A 212 -5.18 -6.63 -5.69
C VAL A 212 -3.95 -5.97 -5.07
N LYS A 213 -3.22 -6.70 -4.22
CA LYS A 213 -1.97 -6.23 -3.60
C LYS A 213 -0.83 -5.93 -4.58
N ASP A 214 -0.87 -6.49 -5.80
CA ASP A 214 0.16 -6.30 -6.83
C ASP A 214 -0.19 -5.17 -7.81
N VAL A 215 -1.30 -4.49 -7.57
CA VAL A 215 -1.79 -3.41 -8.42
C VAL A 215 -1.58 -2.07 -7.74
N VAL A 216 -0.84 -1.20 -8.42
CA VAL A 216 -0.62 0.19 -8.02
C VAL A 216 -1.65 1.06 -8.73
N PHE A 217 -2.50 1.70 -7.95
CA PHE A 217 -3.66 2.42 -8.44
C PHE A 217 -3.32 3.80 -9.05
N PRO A 218 -4.18 4.37 -9.91
CA PRO A 218 -3.90 5.60 -10.65
C PRO A 218 -3.61 6.84 -9.77
N ASN A 219 -4.09 6.85 -8.54
CA ASN A 219 -3.88 7.93 -7.58
C ASN A 219 -2.53 7.82 -6.83
N VAL A 220 -1.68 6.86 -7.17
CA VAL A 220 -0.31 6.73 -6.65
C VAL A 220 0.69 7.24 -7.68
N HIS A 221 1.48 8.26 -7.36
CA HIS A 221 2.46 8.82 -8.30
C HIS A 221 3.68 7.90 -8.45
N ALA A 222 4.39 7.63 -7.35
CA ALA A 222 5.54 6.74 -7.34
C ALA A 222 5.30 5.48 -6.50
N ASN A 223 5.84 4.34 -6.92
CA ASN A 223 5.89 3.13 -6.11
C ASN A 223 7.33 2.61 -6.03
N LEU A 224 7.81 2.41 -4.80
CA LEU A 224 9.12 1.86 -4.49
C LEU A 224 8.93 0.48 -3.89
N GLU A 225 9.16 -0.54 -4.71
CA GLU A 225 8.94 -1.94 -4.36
C GLU A 225 10.27 -2.60 -3.96
N VAL A 226 10.33 -3.15 -2.76
CA VAL A 226 11.44 -3.99 -2.29
C VAL A 226 10.96 -5.43 -2.22
N GLN A 227 11.71 -6.34 -2.82
CA GLN A 227 11.49 -7.78 -2.72
C GLN A 227 12.65 -8.42 -1.97
N SER A 228 12.36 -9.31 -1.01
CA SER A 228 13.41 -10.05 -0.29
C SER A 228 14.03 -11.16 -1.14
N GLN A 229 15.05 -11.82 -0.59
CA GLN A 229 15.74 -12.91 -1.27
C GLN A 229 14.80 -14.11 -1.51
N ARG A 230 14.84 -14.65 -2.73
CA ARG A 230 13.95 -15.74 -3.18
C ARG A 230 14.47 -17.15 -2.91
N LEU A 231 15.69 -17.30 -2.39
CA LEU A 231 16.34 -18.60 -2.21
C LEU A 231 16.71 -18.84 -0.75
N VAL A 232 16.24 -19.98 -0.24
CA VAL A 232 16.33 -20.45 1.15
C VAL A 232 17.78 -20.66 1.65
N GLY A 233 18.78 -20.75 0.75
CA GLY A 233 20.14 -21.21 1.10
C GLY A 233 21.28 -20.18 1.07
N ARG A 234 21.00 -18.89 0.83
CA ARG A 234 22.03 -17.82 0.84
C ARG A 234 21.89 -16.82 1.99
N SER A 235 20.88 -17.00 2.83
CA SER A 235 20.81 -16.29 4.10
C SER A 235 21.98 -16.77 4.97
N THR A 236 22.91 -15.88 5.29
CA THR A 236 23.90 -16.11 6.37
C THR A 236 23.25 -16.06 7.76
N GLU A 237 21.95 -15.77 7.81
CA GLU A 237 21.22 -15.44 9.03
C GLU A 237 20.28 -16.58 9.46
N PRO A 238 20.14 -16.82 10.79
CA PRO A 238 19.23 -17.83 11.32
C PRO A 238 17.80 -17.56 10.85
N ALA A 239 17.18 -18.59 10.28
CA ALA A 239 15.82 -18.52 9.80
C ALA A 239 14.86 -18.15 10.93
N VAL A 240 13.99 -17.17 10.67
CA VAL A 240 12.92 -16.79 11.60
C VAL A 240 11.75 -17.74 11.39
N GLY A 241 11.86 -18.97 11.90
CA GLY A 241 10.79 -19.97 11.86
C GLY A 241 11.29 -21.42 11.96
N PRO A 242 10.42 -22.38 12.32
CA PRO A 242 10.78 -23.78 12.57
C PRO A 242 11.32 -24.56 11.35
N PHE A 243 11.37 -23.96 10.16
CA PHE A 243 11.72 -24.65 8.90
C PHE A 243 12.91 -24.08 8.13
N GLY A 244 13.74 -23.20 8.72
CA GLY A 244 14.99 -22.82 8.04
C GLY A 244 14.82 -21.93 6.78
N ALA A 245 13.59 -21.54 6.42
CA ALA A 245 13.27 -20.96 5.12
C ALA A 245 12.55 -19.61 5.21
N ASN A 246 12.90 -18.72 4.27
CA ASN A 246 12.19 -17.47 4.00
C ASN A 246 10.86 -17.82 3.33
N PHE A 247 9.84 -18.16 4.11
CA PHE A 247 8.55 -18.64 3.60
C PHE A 247 7.62 -17.54 3.08
N PRO A 248 7.57 -16.33 3.65
CA PRO A 248 6.89 -15.20 3.02
C PRO A 248 7.89 -14.38 2.21
N PHE A 249 7.77 -14.34 0.88
CA PHE A 249 8.51 -13.38 0.04
C PHE A 249 7.69 -13.03 -1.19
N ASP A 250 7.81 -11.79 -1.66
CA ASP A 250 7.08 -11.37 -2.84
C ASP A 250 7.72 -11.93 -4.13
N LEU A 251 6.87 -12.48 -4.99
CA LEU A 251 7.25 -13.06 -6.28
C LEU A 251 6.81 -12.21 -7.46
N VAL A 252 5.76 -11.41 -7.27
CA VAL A 252 5.08 -10.71 -8.35
C VAL A 252 5.51 -9.26 -8.28
N ARG A 253 5.99 -8.72 -9.41
CA ARG A 253 6.31 -7.29 -9.46
C ARG A 253 5.03 -6.50 -9.61
N ASN A 254 4.89 -5.46 -8.81
CA ASN A 254 3.81 -4.49 -8.90
C ASN A 254 3.60 -3.99 -10.34
N VAL A 255 2.35 -3.75 -10.71
CA VAL A 255 1.95 -3.20 -12.00
C VAL A 255 0.88 -2.12 -11.86
N ARG A 256 0.75 -1.28 -12.88
CA ARG A 256 -0.36 -0.34 -13.03
C ARG A 256 -1.60 -1.04 -13.57
N PHE A 257 -2.77 -0.40 -13.41
CA PHE A 257 -4.05 -0.90 -13.91
C PHE A 257 -4.11 -1.04 -15.46
N ASP A 258 -3.22 -0.34 -16.17
CA ASP A 258 -3.01 -0.47 -17.62
C ASP A 258 -1.99 -1.56 -18.01
N GLY A 259 -1.45 -2.30 -17.02
CA GLY A 259 -0.43 -3.33 -17.20
C GLY A 259 1.01 -2.81 -17.32
N THR A 260 1.22 -1.50 -17.30
CA THR A 260 2.56 -0.90 -17.35
C THR A 260 3.25 -0.94 -15.99
N ARG A 261 4.53 -0.53 -15.96
CA ARG A 261 5.30 -0.31 -14.72
C ARG A 261 5.72 1.15 -14.57
N THR A 262 5.00 2.06 -15.20
CA THR A 262 5.32 3.49 -15.17
C THR A 262 5.29 4.01 -13.74
N GLY A 263 6.34 4.71 -13.32
CA GLY A 263 6.48 5.22 -11.95
C GLY A 263 6.68 4.14 -10.87
N ILE A 264 6.91 2.87 -11.25
CA ILE A 264 7.22 1.77 -10.33
C ILE A 264 8.72 1.47 -10.45
N GLN A 265 9.42 1.46 -9.31
CA GLN A 265 10.82 1.07 -9.23
C GLN A 265 10.94 -0.11 -8.28
N THR A 266 11.64 -1.17 -8.70
CA THR A 266 11.79 -2.39 -7.90
C THR A 266 13.26 -2.63 -7.54
N TYR A 267 13.54 -2.87 -6.26
CA TYR A 267 14.78 -3.44 -5.77
C TYR A 267 14.54 -4.86 -5.27
N ARG A 268 15.44 -5.78 -5.64
CA ARG A 268 15.39 -7.17 -5.17
C ARG A 268 16.64 -7.45 -4.37
N SER A 269 16.49 -7.72 -3.08
CA SER A 269 17.60 -8.06 -2.21
C SER A 269 18.16 -9.45 -2.56
N GLY A 270 19.49 -9.54 -2.61
CA GLY A 270 20.20 -10.81 -2.79
C GLY A 270 20.54 -11.51 -1.47
N THR A 271 20.36 -10.82 -0.33
CA THR A 271 20.92 -11.22 0.97
C THR A 271 19.93 -11.09 2.13
N GLU A 272 18.95 -10.18 2.03
CA GLU A 272 18.00 -9.95 3.11
C GLU A 272 16.77 -10.86 2.94
N ASN A 273 16.34 -11.49 4.04
CA ASN A 273 15.06 -12.19 4.12
C ASN A 273 13.90 -11.21 4.35
N HIS A 274 12.67 -11.72 4.39
CA HIS A 274 11.43 -10.95 4.56
C HIS A 274 11.53 -9.89 5.66
N SER A 275 11.90 -10.30 6.88
CA SER A 275 11.99 -9.34 7.98
C SER A 275 13.18 -8.39 7.86
N ARG A 276 14.31 -8.85 7.30
CA ARG A 276 15.56 -8.06 7.22
C ARG A 276 15.46 -6.87 6.27
N VAL A 277 14.62 -6.92 5.21
CA VAL A 277 14.48 -5.80 4.26
C VAL A 277 14.00 -4.49 4.88
N THR A 278 13.53 -4.54 6.13
CA THR A 278 13.06 -3.38 6.89
C THR A 278 14.13 -2.75 7.79
N TYR A 279 15.29 -3.37 7.99
CA TYR A 279 16.27 -2.85 8.94
C TYR A 279 17.05 -1.67 8.32
N PRO A 280 17.14 -0.52 9.01
CA PRO A 280 17.99 0.58 8.55
C PRO A 280 19.44 0.14 8.34
N GLY A 281 20.10 0.70 7.32
CA GLY A 281 21.49 0.38 6.96
C GLY A 281 21.68 -0.92 6.16
N GLY A 282 20.63 -1.73 6.00
CA GLY A 282 20.63 -2.86 5.07
C GLY A 282 20.52 -2.41 3.60
N PRO A 283 20.95 -3.24 2.63
CA PRO A 283 20.89 -2.90 1.20
C PRO A 283 19.52 -2.40 0.72
N SER A 284 18.44 -3.03 1.20
CA SER A 284 17.07 -2.63 0.84
C SER A 284 16.74 -1.22 1.33
N MET A 285 16.96 -0.93 2.62
CA MET A 285 16.66 0.39 3.17
C MET A 285 17.61 1.48 2.65
N THR A 286 18.87 1.15 2.34
CA THR A 286 19.78 2.08 1.66
C THR A 286 19.23 2.47 0.28
N TRP A 287 18.72 1.50 -0.49
CA TRP A 287 18.09 1.80 -1.77
C TRP A 287 16.82 2.65 -1.60
N VAL A 288 15.94 2.30 -0.66
CA VAL A 288 14.71 3.07 -0.37
C VAL A 288 15.06 4.51 -0.01
N VAL A 289 15.97 4.73 0.94
CA VAL A 289 16.39 6.07 1.37
C VAL A 289 16.94 6.87 0.18
N SER A 290 17.75 6.26 -0.69
CA SER A 290 18.26 6.93 -1.90
C SER A 290 17.12 7.42 -2.79
N ARG A 291 16.11 6.57 -3.06
CA ARG A 291 14.98 6.93 -3.92
C ARG A 291 14.04 7.94 -3.29
N VAL A 292 13.82 7.85 -1.98
CA VAL A 292 13.05 8.84 -1.22
C VAL A 292 13.71 10.21 -1.30
N ARG A 293 15.04 10.31 -1.20
CA ARG A 293 15.76 11.59 -1.35
C ARG A 293 15.63 12.18 -2.75
N GLU A 294 15.67 11.36 -3.80
CA GLU A 294 15.44 11.80 -5.18
C GLU A 294 14.04 12.42 -5.34
N LEU A 295 13.01 11.77 -4.81
CA LEU A 295 11.64 12.29 -4.80
C LEU A 295 11.52 13.57 -3.97
N ALA A 296 12.08 13.57 -2.76
CA ALA A 296 12.02 14.70 -1.84
C ALA A 296 12.66 15.95 -2.41
N ARG A 297 13.78 15.81 -3.13
CA ARG A 297 14.44 16.93 -3.80
C ARG A 297 13.55 17.59 -4.84
N ALA A 298 12.82 16.81 -5.63
CA ALA A 298 11.87 17.35 -6.60
C ALA A 298 10.76 18.14 -5.88
N TRP A 299 10.21 17.57 -4.81
CA TRP A 299 9.15 18.22 -4.02
C TRP A 299 9.60 19.50 -3.31
N ALA A 300 10.84 19.54 -2.82
CA ALA A 300 11.41 20.73 -2.20
C ALA A 300 11.55 21.88 -3.20
N LEU A 301 11.90 21.58 -4.45
CA LEU A 301 11.95 22.57 -5.54
C LEU A 301 10.55 23.09 -5.89
N ASP A 302 9.53 22.21 -5.91
CA ASP A 302 8.14 22.61 -6.16
C ASP A 302 7.59 23.52 -5.05
N ASN A 303 8.02 23.34 -3.80
CA ASN A 303 7.59 24.17 -2.67
C ASN A 303 8.25 25.57 -2.65
N ALA A 304 9.35 25.76 -3.38
CA ALA A 304 10.09 27.02 -3.43
C ALA A 304 9.60 27.98 -4.53
N GLN A 305 8.69 27.52 -5.40
CA GLN A 305 8.09 28.28 -6.51
C GLN A 305 6.70 28.78 -6.14
#